data_AF-A0AA35QXL3-F1
#
_entry.id   AF-A0AA35QXL3-F1
#
_cell.length_a   1.000
_cell.length_b   1.000
_cell.length_c   1.000
_cell.angle_alpha   90.00
_cell.angle_beta   90.00
_cell.angle_gamma   90.00
#
_symmetry.space_group_name_H-M   'P 1'
#
loop_
_entity.id
_entity.type
_entity.pdbx_description
1 polymer ?
#
loop_
_entity_poly.entity_id
_entity_poly.type
_entity_poly.pdbx_seq_one_letter_code
_entity_poly.pdbx_strand_id
1 'polypeptide(L)'
;MDALSASFAAVQVLAGDIEEAICTHAVYYSIWRRYSALPERFDWNTKLPNVKFYPLRPELVESTYLLYQATQNPFYLHVGSDILHSLEKYTKTSCGYATLHDITTKTKEDRMESFFLSETCKYLYLLFDTDNVVNRYSAQFVFTTEGHVIQLDPALRHRPWDKDTCHDCFLDNRRAIARINESFVSHSCPVYEQERRYALPLSRQRLGEIEALVGLKNTPATRSGGGG
;
A
#
# COMPACT_ATOMS: atom_id res chain seq x y z
N MET A 1 2.33 17.48 -3.83
CA MET A 1 2.40 16.04 -3.52
C MET A 1 2.23 15.30 -4.82
N ASP A 2 3.12 14.37 -5.12
CA ASP A 2 3.10 13.60 -6.36
C ASP A 2 2.55 12.19 -6.09
N ALA A 3 1.91 11.56 -7.08
CA ALA A 3 1.33 10.22 -6.93
C ALA A 3 2.39 9.17 -6.54
N LEU A 4 3.61 9.30 -7.07
CA LEU A 4 4.73 8.40 -6.79
C LEU A 4 5.12 8.40 -5.30
N SER A 5 4.93 9.52 -4.61
CA SER A 5 5.25 9.64 -3.18
C SER A 5 4.31 8.81 -2.29
N ALA A 6 3.26 8.20 -2.84
CA ALA A 6 2.39 7.29 -2.10
C ALA A 6 3.11 6.00 -1.66
N SER A 7 4.23 5.62 -2.30
CA SER A 7 5.05 4.44 -1.92
C SER A 7 5.83 4.67 -0.62
N PHE A 8 5.97 5.92 -0.18
CA PHE A 8 6.70 6.22 1.05
C PHE A 8 6.07 5.58 2.29
N ALA A 9 4.74 5.43 2.32
CA ALA A 9 4.08 4.71 3.40
C ALA A 9 4.52 3.23 3.46
N ALA A 10 4.72 2.58 2.32
CA ALA A 10 5.31 1.24 2.23
C ALA A 10 6.73 1.21 2.84
N VAL A 11 7.57 2.21 2.52
CA VAL A 11 8.92 2.33 3.11
C VAL A 11 8.87 2.51 4.63
N GLN A 12 7.96 3.34 5.13
CA GLN A 12 7.76 3.52 6.57
C GLN A 12 7.35 2.22 7.26
N VAL A 13 6.48 1.41 6.63
CA VAL A 13 6.14 0.07 7.14
C VAL A 13 7.37 -0.82 7.21
N LEU A 14 8.19 -0.86 6.16
CA LEU A 14 9.43 -1.66 6.14
C LEU A 14 10.45 -1.20 7.21
N ALA A 15 10.45 0.09 7.54
CA ALA A 15 11.26 0.64 8.61
C ALA A 15 10.70 0.36 10.02
N GLY A 16 9.46 -0.12 10.13
CA GLY A 16 8.75 -0.37 11.39
C GLY A 16 7.98 0.83 11.93
N ASP A 17 7.90 1.94 11.20
CA ASP A 17 7.15 3.14 11.58
C ASP A 17 5.70 3.07 11.08
N ILE A 18 4.92 2.21 11.73
CA ILE A 18 3.55 1.88 11.29
C ILE A 18 2.59 3.07 11.48
N GLU A 19 2.70 3.82 12.58
CA GLU A 19 1.75 4.89 12.88
C GLU A 19 1.87 6.06 11.88
N GLU A 20 3.10 6.42 11.49
CA GLU A 20 3.32 7.45 10.46
C GLU A 20 2.97 6.92 9.05
N ALA A 21 3.18 5.63 8.79
CA ALA A 21 2.72 5.01 7.55
C ALA A 21 1.20 5.09 7.40
N ILE A 22 0.45 4.83 8.49
CA ILE A 22 -1.02 4.94 8.52
C ILE A 22 -1.44 6.39 8.18
N CYS A 23 -0.80 7.39 8.81
CA CYS A 23 -1.11 8.80 8.56
C CYS A 23 -0.82 9.20 7.10
N THR A 24 0.34 8.82 6.58
CA THR A 24 0.76 9.14 5.21
C THR A 24 -0.18 8.48 4.19
N HIS A 25 -0.49 7.20 4.37
CA HIS A 25 -1.43 6.46 3.51
C HIS A 25 -2.82 7.08 3.51
N ALA A 26 -3.33 7.51 4.67
CA ALA A 26 -4.67 8.09 4.78
C ALA A 26 -4.83 9.40 3.99
N VAL A 27 -3.77 10.19 3.81
CA VAL A 27 -3.78 11.38 2.95
C VAL A 27 -4.04 11.00 1.50
N TYR A 28 -3.26 10.06 0.96
CA TYR A 28 -3.42 9.61 -0.43
C TYR A 28 -4.75 8.87 -0.64
N TYR A 29 -5.17 8.06 0.32
CA TYR A 29 -6.47 7.40 0.24
C TYR A 29 -7.64 8.39 0.26
N SER A 30 -7.52 9.50 1.00
CA SER A 30 -8.51 10.59 0.97
C SER A 30 -8.58 11.26 -0.41
N ILE A 31 -7.44 11.43 -1.10
CA ILE A 31 -7.44 11.94 -2.49
C ILE A 31 -8.12 10.91 -3.41
N TRP A 32 -7.80 9.62 -3.25
CA TRP A 32 -8.45 8.55 -4.01
C TRP A 32 -9.96 8.54 -3.80
N ARG A 33 -10.45 8.69 -2.56
CA ARG A 33 -11.90 8.74 -2.29
C ARG A 33 -12.59 9.93 -2.94
N ARG A 34 -11.88 11.05 -3.13
CA ARG A 34 -12.42 12.25 -3.77
C ARG A 34 -12.53 12.09 -5.28
N TYR A 35 -11.51 11.52 -5.91
CA TYR A 35 -11.40 11.49 -7.36
C TYR A 35 -11.50 10.09 -7.97
N SER A 36 -11.64 9.03 -7.20
CA SER A 36 -11.58 7.62 -7.65
C SER A 36 -10.31 7.26 -8.46
N ALA A 37 -9.25 8.05 -8.31
CA ALA A 37 -7.93 7.90 -8.92
C ALA A 37 -6.99 8.93 -8.28
N LEU A 38 -5.68 8.69 -8.27
CA LEU A 38 -4.72 9.68 -7.81
C LEU A 38 -4.31 10.61 -8.95
N PRO A 39 -4.37 11.94 -8.81
CA PRO A 39 -3.70 12.83 -9.75
C PRO A 39 -2.19 12.65 -9.66
N GLU A 40 -1.49 12.74 -10.79
CA GLU A 40 -0.02 12.72 -10.82
C GLU A 40 0.57 13.80 -9.90
N ARG A 41 -0.06 14.98 -9.81
CA ARG A 41 0.29 16.03 -8.84
C ARG A 41 -0.94 16.66 -8.19
N PHE A 42 -0.95 16.64 -6.86
CA PHE A 42 -1.91 17.33 -6.02
C PHE A 42 -1.26 18.51 -5.29
N ASP A 43 -1.91 19.68 -5.35
CA ASP A 43 -1.51 20.87 -4.61
C ASP A 43 -2.34 21.01 -3.34
N TRP A 44 -1.65 21.03 -2.20
CA TRP A 44 -2.28 21.11 -0.88
C TRP A 44 -2.82 22.52 -0.57
N ASN A 45 -2.22 23.56 -1.15
CA ASN A 45 -2.64 24.94 -0.93
C ASN A 45 -3.99 25.21 -1.59
N THR A 46 -4.11 24.81 -2.85
CA THR A 46 -5.34 25.00 -3.65
C THR A 46 -6.34 23.87 -3.45
N LYS A 47 -5.92 22.74 -2.85
CA LYS A 47 -6.71 21.52 -2.68
C LYS A 47 -7.23 20.95 -4.01
N LEU A 48 -6.47 21.18 -5.08
CA LEU A 48 -6.81 20.80 -6.44
C LEU A 48 -5.65 20.04 -7.12
N PRO A 49 -5.97 19.17 -8.09
CA PRO A 49 -4.95 18.51 -8.90
C PRO A 49 -4.34 19.51 -9.90
N ASN A 50 -3.03 19.72 -9.79
CA ASN A 50 -2.26 20.51 -10.77
C ASN A 50 -1.99 19.70 -12.04
N VAL A 51 -1.75 18.39 -11.89
CA VAL A 51 -1.61 17.45 -13.00
C VAL A 51 -2.63 16.35 -12.79
N LYS A 52 -3.70 16.38 -13.60
CA LYS A 52 -4.90 15.53 -13.46
C LYS A 52 -4.77 14.14 -14.09
N PHE A 53 -3.62 13.84 -14.66
CA PHE A 53 -3.31 12.59 -15.34
C PHE A 53 -3.18 11.44 -14.32
N TYR A 54 -3.63 10.23 -14.66
CA TYR A 54 -3.44 9.02 -13.84
C TYR A 54 -3.08 7.80 -14.72
N PRO A 55 -1.81 7.41 -14.78
CA PRO A 55 -1.33 6.31 -15.62
C PRO A 55 -1.37 4.95 -14.93
N LEU A 56 -2.40 4.67 -14.12
CA LEU A 56 -2.57 3.36 -13.44
C LEU A 56 -1.47 3.03 -12.40
N ARG A 57 -0.94 4.08 -11.77
CA ARG A 57 0.12 4.10 -10.75
C ARG A 57 -0.09 3.06 -9.62
N PRO A 58 0.95 2.27 -9.26
CA PRO A 58 0.85 1.19 -8.26
C PRO A 58 1.04 1.64 -6.81
N GLU A 59 1.61 2.81 -6.56
CA GLU A 59 2.24 3.16 -5.27
C GLU A 59 1.27 3.19 -4.09
N LEU A 60 0.01 3.58 -4.31
CA LEU A 60 -1.01 3.51 -3.27
C LEU A 60 -1.40 2.05 -2.94
N VAL A 61 -1.45 1.18 -3.95
CA VAL A 61 -1.79 -0.23 -3.77
C VAL A 61 -0.65 -0.95 -3.06
N GLU A 62 0.59 -0.68 -3.43
CA GLU A 62 1.80 -1.18 -2.75
C GLU A 62 1.76 -0.86 -1.26
N SER A 63 1.58 0.42 -0.91
CA SER A 63 1.46 0.85 0.48
C SER A 63 0.28 0.22 1.21
N THR A 64 -0.86 0.04 0.53
CA THR A 64 -2.03 -0.65 1.09
C THR A 64 -1.71 -2.12 1.40
N TYR A 65 -1.01 -2.80 0.49
CA TYR A 65 -0.59 -4.19 0.65
C TYR A 65 0.38 -4.35 1.82
N LEU A 66 1.43 -3.53 1.92
CA LEU A 66 2.38 -3.64 3.03
C LEU A 66 1.76 -3.28 4.38
N LEU A 67 0.89 -2.26 4.43
CA LEU A 67 0.14 -1.93 5.65
C LEU A 67 -0.77 -3.08 6.09
N TYR A 68 -1.44 -3.74 5.14
CA TYR A 68 -2.22 -4.93 5.45
C TYR A 68 -1.35 -6.07 5.96
N GLN A 69 -0.21 -6.35 5.31
CA GLN A 69 0.73 -7.38 5.77
C GLN A 69 1.20 -7.14 7.20
N ALA A 70 1.53 -5.89 7.55
CA ALA A 70 2.03 -5.53 8.87
C ALA A 70 0.95 -5.51 9.97
N THR A 71 -0.25 -5.01 9.66
CA THR A 71 -1.31 -4.76 10.67
C THR A 71 -2.39 -5.83 10.70
N GLN A 72 -2.58 -6.55 9.59
CA GLN A 72 -3.70 -7.46 9.34
C GLN A 72 -5.07 -6.79 9.52
N ASN A 73 -5.13 -5.46 9.38
CA ASN A 73 -6.35 -4.69 9.59
C ASN A 73 -7.26 -4.74 8.35
N PRO A 74 -8.53 -5.18 8.46
CA PRO A 74 -9.43 -5.33 7.33
C PRO A 74 -9.78 -3.99 6.65
N PHE A 75 -9.52 -2.84 7.27
CA PHE A 75 -9.62 -1.54 6.63
C PHE A 75 -8.85 -1.48 5.31
N TYR A 76 -7.66 -2.08 5.24
CA TYR A 76 -6.84 -2.07 4.02
C TYR A 76 -7.40 -2.98 2.92
N LEU A 77 -8.15 -4.03 3.27
CA LEU A 77 -8.92 -4.81 2.30
C LEU A 77 -10.06 -3.98 1.70
N HIS A 78 -10.74 -3.16 2.52
CA HIS A 78 -11.74 -2.21 2.03
C HIS A 78 -11.13 -1.17 1.09
N VAL A 79 -9.97 -0.60 1.45
CA VAL A 79 -9.21 0.31 0.57
C VAL A 79 -8.89 -0.37 -0.76
N GLY A 80 -8.37 -1.60 -0.73
CA GLY A 80 -8.08 -2.38 -1.94
C GLY A 80 -9.31 -2.62 -2.81
N SER A 81 -10.46 -2.90 -2.18
CA SER A 81 -11.74 -3.08 -2.87
C SER A 81 -12.20 -1.79 -3.55
N ASP A 82 -12.09 -0.64 -2.88
CA ASP A 82 -12.43 0.67 -3.43
C ASP A 82 -11.53 1.05 -4.63
N ILE A 83 -10.25 0.72 -4.54
CA ILE A 83 -9.28 0.89 -5.64
C ILE A 83 -9.68 0.02 -6.82
N LEU A 84 -9.88 -1.29 -6.60
CA LEU A 84 -10.25 -2.24 -7.64
C LEU A 84 -11.55 -1.83 -8.34
N HIS A 85 -12.57 -1.44 -7.57
CA HIS A 85 -13.83 -0.95 -8.13
C HIS A 85 -13.65 0.29 -9.00
N SER A 86 -12.80 1.22 -8.56
CA SER A 86 -12.50 2.44 -9.30
C SER A 86 -11.77 2.16 -10.62
N LEU A 87 -10.80 1.24 -10.61
CA LEU A 87 -10.10 0.79 -11.82
C LEU A 87 -11.06 0.10 -12.81
N GLU A 88 -11.84 -0.86 -12.33
CA GLU A 88 -12.84 -1.56 -13.16
C GLU A 88 -13.85 -0.59 -13.79
N LYS A 89 -14.31 0.41 -13.03
CA LYS A 89 -15.32 1.36 -13.49
C LYS A 89 -14.77 2.41 -14.45
N TYR A 90 -13.61 2.98 -14.14
CA TYR A 90 -13.12 4.17 -14.84
C TYR A 90 -12.01 3.90 -15.83
N THR A 91 -11.21 2.84 -15.68
CA THR A 91 -10.02 2.63 -16.52
C THR A 91 -10.16 1.44 -17.47
N LYS A 92 -11.03 0.48 -17.19
CA LYS A 92 -11.28 -0.69 -18.07
C LYS A 92 -11.74 -0.31 -19.48
N THR A 93 -11.26 -1.05 -20.47
CA THR A 93 -11.65 -0.96 -21.88
C THR A 93 -12.01 -2.36 -22.41
N SER A 94 -12.32 -2.49 -23.70
CA SER A 94 -12.65 -3.77 -24.32
C SER A 94 -11.47 -4.75 -24.37
N CYS A 95 -10.24 -4.24 -24.41
CA CYS A 95 -9.02 -5.04 -24.58
C CYS A 95 -8.00 -4.91 -23.43
N GLY A 96 -8.30 -4.16 -22.38
CA GLY A 96 -7.39 -3.98 -21.25
C GLY A 96 -7.81 -2.83 -20.33
N TYR A 97 -6.82 -2.06 -19.88
CA TYR A 97 -7.01 -0.87 -19.05
C TYR A 97 -6.32 0.33 -19.69
N ALA A 98 -6.88 1.50 -19.50
CA ALA A 98 -6.42 2.74 -20.10
C ALA A 98 -6.10 3.78 -19.03
N THR A 99 -5.01 4.50 -19.28
CA THR A 99 -4.63 5.70 -18.54
C THR A 99 -5.76 6.73 -18.56
N LEU A 100 -5.99 7.41 -17.43
CA LEU A 100 -6.91 8.56 -17.39
C LEU A 100 -6.13 9.82 -17.76
N HIS A 101 -6.57 10.49 -18.83
CA HIS A 101 -6.04 11.80 -19.21
C HIS A 101 -6.38 12.86 -18.15
N ASP A 102 -7.64 12.86 -17.70
CA ASP A 102 -8.14 13.77 -16.68
C ASP A 102 -9.03 12.99 -15.69
N ILE A 103 -8.59 12.91 -14.42
CA ILE A 103 -9.33 12.24 -13.34
C ILE A 103 -10.68 12.90 -13.01
N THR A 104 -10.93 14.15 -13.40
CA THR A 104 -12.20 14.84 -13.15
C THR A 104 -13.24 14.50 -14.20
N THR A 105 -12.86 14.50 -15.48
CA THR A 105 -13.77 14.19 -16.60
C THR A 105 -13.83 12.71 -16.94
N LYS A 106 -12.87 11.91 -16.44
CA LYS A 106 -12.73 10.46 -16.72
C LYS A 106 -12.45 10.14 -18.18
N THR A 107 -11.86 11.08 -18.92
CA THR A 107 -11.38 10.81 -20.28
C THR A 107 -10.17 9.88 -20.24
N LYS A 108 -10.09 8.97 -21.22
CA LYS A 108 -9.06 7.94 -21.32
C LYS A 108 -8.07 8.29 -22.43
N GLU A 109 -6.81 7.94 -22.24
CA GLU A 109 -5.83 7.84 -23.32
C GLU A 109 -5.66 6.37 -23.71
N ASP A 110 -5.43 6.10 -25.00
CA ASP A 110 -5.18 4.75 -25.51
C ASP A 110 -3.75 4.28 -25.16
N ARG A 111 -3.49 4.15 -23.86
CA ARG A 111 -2.19 3.76 -23.31
C ARG A 111 -2.37 2.98 -22.00
N MET A 112 -1.81 1.77 -21.99
CA MET A 112 -1.65 0.96 -20.78
C MET A 112 -0.16 0.83 -20.47
N GLU A 113 0.25 1.29 -19.29
CA GLU A 113 1.64 1.14 -18.87
C GLU A 113 1.93 -0.30 -18.46
N SER A 114 3.14 -0.78 -18.74
CA SER A 114 3.55 -2.14 -18.40
C SER A 114 3.51 -2.40 -16.89
N PHE A 115 3.83 -1.39 -16.09
CA PHE A 115 3.83 -1.49 -14.63
C PHE A 115 2.45 -1.78 -14.04
N PHE A 116 1.36 -1.48 -14.76
CA PHE A 116 0.02 -1.83 -14.29
C PHE A 116 -0.12 -3.33 -14.04
N LEU A 117 0.39 -4.15 -14.97
CA LEU A 117 0.34 -5.60 -14.86
C LEU A 117 1.38 -6.14 -13.88
N SER A 118 2.60 -5.60 -13.88
CA SER A 118 3.66 -6.10 -12.99
C SER A 118 3.48 -5.65 -11.55
N GLU A 119 2.83 -4.53 -11.28
CA GLU A 119 2.76 -3.95 -9.93
C GLU A 119 1.33 -3.83 -9.44
N THR A 120 0.50 -2.97 -10.06
CA THR A 120 -0.86 -2.67 -9.57
C THR A 120 -1.71 -3.94 -9.45
N CYS A 121 -1.75 -4.76 -10.51
CA CYS A 121 -2.46 -6.04 -10.48
C CYS A 121 -1.85 -7.04 -9.49
N LYS A 122 -0.52 -7.09 -9.38
CA LYS A 122 0.20 -8.00 -8.48
C LYS A 122 -0.10 -7.68 -7.02
N TYR A 123 0.00 -6.42 -6.62
CA TYR A 123 -0.28 -6.01 -5.24
C TYR A 123 -1.76 -6.18 -4.88
N LEU A 124 -2.70 -5.91 -5.81
CA LEU A 124 -4.11 -6.21 -5.59
C LEU A 124 -4.35 -7.73 -5.43
N TYR A 125 -3.71 -8.55 -6.25
CA TYR A 125 -3.81 -10.02 -6.14
C TYR A 125 -3.27 -10.50 -4.78
N LEU A 126 -2.06 -10.09 -4.40
CA LEU A 126 -1.44 -10.47 -3.13
C LEU A 126 -2.20 -9.93 -1.91
N LEU A 127 -2.87 -8.78 -2.03
CA LEU A 127 -3.69 -8.21 -0.95
C LEU A 127 -4.88 -9.12 -0.60
N PHE A 128 -5.48 -9.77 -1.59
CA PHE A 128 -6.65 -10.63 -1.38
C PHE A 128 -6.32 -12.13 -1.25
N ASP A 129 -5.16 -12.57 -1.74
CA ASP A 129 -4.67 -13.94 -1.58
C ASP A 129 -3.83 -14.11 -0.31
N THR A 130 -4.47 -14.14 0.86
CA THR A 130 -3.78 -14.18 2.16
C THR A 130 -2.91 -15.43 2.35
N ASP A 131 -3.22 -16.54 1.68
CA ASP A 131 -2.51 -17.81 1.79
C ASP A 131 -1.34 -17.96 0.80
N ASN A 132 -1.09 -16.92 -0.01
CA ASN A 132 0.02 -16.90 -0.96
C ASN A 132 1.36 -17.17 -0.25
N VAL A 133 2.25 -17.92 -0.91
CA VAL A 133 3.58 -18.24 -0.39
C VAL A 133 4.39 -16.98 -0.11
N VAL A 134 4.26 -15.95 -0.95
CA VAL A 134 4.95 -14.67 -0.77
C VAL A 134 4.48 -13.95 0.50
N ASN A 135 3.19 -14.06 0.83
CA ASN A 135 2.62 -13.48 2.05
C ASN A 135 3.04 -14.25 3.30
N ARG A 136 2.91 -15.59 3.27
CA ARG A 136 3.26 -16.46 4.42
C ARG A 136 4.73 -16.40 4.80
N TYR A 137 5.62 -16.23 3.82
CA TYR A 137 7.06 -16.16 4.02
C TYR A 137 7.62 -14.78 3.65
N SER A 138 6.89 -13.71 3.97
CA SER A 138 7.25 -12.33 3.59
C SER A 138 8.67 -11.92 3.97
N ALA A 139 9.18 -12.38 5.12
CA ALA A 139 10.58 -12.13 5.53
C ALA A 139 11.64 -12.73 4.59
N GLN A 140 11.28 -13.71 3.75
CA GLN A 140 12.19 -14.39 2.81
C GLN A 140 12.18 -13.77 1.42
N PHE A 141 11.29 -12.79 1.17
CA PHE A 141 11.16 -12.15 -0.14
C PHE A 141 11.34 -10.64 -0.02
N VAL A 142 11.93 -10.04 -1.05
CA VAL A 142 12.03 -8.58 -1.22
C VAL A 142 11.46 -8.23 -2.57
N PHE A 143 10.64 -7.19 -2.60
CA PHE A 143 10.16 -6.60 -3.84
C PHE A 143 11.15 -5.54 -4.31
N THR A 144 11.45 -5.53 -5.60
CA THR A 144 12.08 -4.35 -6.22
C THR A 144 11.05 -3.23 -6.37
N THR A 145 11.52 -2.02 -6.70
CA THR A 145 10.65 -0.88 -7.01
C THR A 145 9.75 -1.06 -8.25
N GLU A 146 9.92 -2.15 -9.00
CA GLU A 146 9.07 -2.52 -10.15
C GLU A 146 8.24 -3.80 -9.83
N GLY A 147 8.10 -4.10 -8.52
CA GLY A 147 7.34 -5.23 -7.99
C GLY A 147 7.94 -6.60 -8.25
N HIS A 148 9.19 -6.73 -8.71
CA HIS A 148 9.80 -8.05 -8.92
C HIS A 148 10.15 -8.72 -7.59
N VAL A 149 9.73 -9.98 -7.42
CA VAL A 149 9.97 -10.75 -6.20
C VAL A 149 11.35 -11.40 -6.27
N ILE A 150 12.21 -11.04 -5.33
CA ILE A 150 13.55 -11.63 -5.15
C ILE A 150 13.56 -12.41 -3.86
N GLN A 151 13.94 -13.68 -3.92
CA GLN A 151 14.15 -14.49 -2.73
C GLN A 151 15.48 -14.12 -2.07
N LEU A 152 15.46 -13.87 -0.77
CA LEU A 152 16.66 -13.63 0.02
C LEU A 152 17.31 -14.96 0.41
N ASP A 153 18.55 -15.15 -0.01
CA ASP A 153 19.39 -16.22 0.54
C ASP A 153 19.71 -15.90 2.02
N PRO A 154 19.51 -16.83 2.96
CA PRO A 154 19.92 -16.66 4.36
C PRO A 154 21.37 -16.20 4.52
N ALA A 155 22.28 -16.60 3.62
CA ALA A 155 23.67 -16.15 3.63
C ALA A 155 23.82 -14.63 3.49
N LEU A 156 22.91 -13.96 2.78
CA LEU A 156 22.93 -12.51 2.58
C LEU A 156 22.46 -11.72 3.82
N ARG A 157 21.93 -12.40 4.85
CA ARG A 157 21.50 -11.76 6.10
C ARG A 157 22.64 -11.57 7.09
N HIS A 158 23.75 -12.29 6.90
CA HIS A 158 24.93 -12.16 7.74
C HIS A 158 25.87 -11.09 7.18
N ARG A 159 26.40 -10.24 8.06
CA ARG A 159 27.39 -9.24 7.65
C ARG A 159 28.72 -9.96 7.46
N PRO A 160 29.42 -9.76 6.33
CA PRO A 160 30.72 -10.39 6.09
C PRO A 160 31.77 -10.10 7.17
N TRP A 161 31.58 -9.03 7.94
CA TRP A 161 32.46 -8.58 9.01
C TRP A 161 31.98 -8.93 10.42
N ASP A 162 30.82 -9.59 10.58
CA ASP A 162 30.45 -10.21 11.85
C ASP A 162 31.30 -11.49 12.00
N LYS A 163 32.50 -11.33 12.58
CA LYS A 163 33.51 -12.39 12.66
C LYS A 163 33.20 -13.54 13.64
N ASP A 164 32.05 -13.54 14.28
CA ASP A 164 31.70 -14.51 15.31
C ASP A 164 30.37 -15.20 15.00
N THR A 165 30.30 -16.04 13.95
CA THR A 165 29.54 -17.32 13.98
C THR A 165 29.65 -18.14 12.69
N CYS A 166 29.86 -19.45 12.89
CA CYS A 166 29.84 -20.57 11.94
C CYS A 166 31.08 -20.82 11.06
N HIS A 167 32.10 -21.45 11.66
CA HIS A 167 32.72 -22.63 11.03
C HIS A 167 31.63 -23.72 10.93
N ASP A 168 31.50 -24.39 9.77
CA ASP A 168 30.65 -25.57 9.47
C ASP A 168 29.17 -25.41 9.03
N CYS A 169 28.82 -24.38 8.25
CA CYS A 169 27.48 -24.30 7.64
C CYS A 169 27.38 -24.87 6.20
N PHE A 170 28.41 -25.54 5.66
CA PHE A 170 28.46 -25.95 4.24
C PHE A 170 28.03 -27.39 3.90
N LEU A 171 27.52 -28.19 4.85
CA LEU A 171 27.19 -29.60 4.60
C LEU A 171 25.83 -30.06 5.17
N ASP A 172 24.70 -29.44 4.81
CA ASP A 172 23.41 -30.18 4.79
C ASP A 172 22.30 -29.53 3.92
N ASN A 173 22.59 -29.26 2.64
CA ASN A 173 21.65 -28.57 1.75
C ASN A 173 20.55 -29.48 1.14
N ARG A 174 20.24 -30.64 1.74
CA ARG A 174 19.12 -31.50 1.26
C ARG A 174 18.16 -31.98 2.35
N ARG A 175 18.36 -31.63 3.63
CA ARG A 175 17.43 -31.96 4.72
C ARG A 175 16.84 -30.75 5.45
N ALA A 176 17.34 -29.54 5.18
CA ALA A 176 16.97 -28.32 5.90
C ALA A 176 15.56 -27.75 5.58
N ILE A 177 14.97 -28.09 4.42
CA ILE A 177 13.62 -27.59 4.05
C ILE A 177 12.53 -28.13 5.00
N ALA A 178 12.77 -29.27 5.66
CA ALA A 178 11.82 -29.89 6.59
C ALA A 178 12.04 -29.53 8.08
N ARG A 179 13.02 -28.67 8.40
CA ARG A 179 13.39 -28.35 9.80
C ARG A 179 13.63 -26.86 10.05
N ILE A 180 12.92 -25.97 9.35
CA ILE A 180 12.81 -24.58 9.82
C ILE A 180 11.79 -24.59 10.96
N ASN A 181 12.22 -25.15 12.10
CA ASN A 181 11.55 -25.05 13.38
C ASN A 181 11.45 -23.57 13.77
N GLU A 182 10.39 -23.27 14.52
CA GLU A 182 9.95 -22.01 15.13
C GLU A 182 11.02 -21.17 15.88
N SER A 183 12.29 -21.56 15.87
CA SER A 183 13.35 -21.00 16.71
C SER A 183 14.06 -19.77 16.13
N PHE A 184 13.74 -19.29 14.93
CA PHE A 184 14.31 -18.05 14.37
C PHE A 184 13.43 -16.80 14.59
N VAL A 185 12.37 -16.90 15.40
CA VAL A 185 11.49 -15.78 15.80
C VAL A 185 12.00 -15.12 17.10
N SER A 186 13.32 -15.01 17.28
CA SER A 186 13.92 -14.35 18.45
C SER A 186 14.80 -13.17 18.06
N HIS A 187 14.22 -12.27 17.27
CA HIS A 187 14.50 -10.84 17.38
C HIS A 187 13.14 -10.17 17.44
N SER A 188 12.75 -9.82 18.67
CA SER A 188 11.46 -9.24 19.02
C SER A 188 11.27 -7.87 18.35
N CYS A 189 10.83 -7.87 17.10
CA CYS A 189 10.04 -6.75 16.61
C CYS A 189 8.74 -6.76 17.41
N PRO A 190 8.31 -5.62 17.97
CA PRO A 190 7.01 -5.54 18.61
C PRO A 190 5.96 -5.92 17.57
N VAL A 191 5.30 -7.06 17.78
CA VAL A 191 4.15 -7.46 16.98
C VAL A 191 3.08 -6.39 17.18
N TYR A 192 2.58 -5.81 16.10
CA TYR A 192 1.49 -4.84 16.17
C TYR A 192 0.34 -5.40 17.02
N GLU A 193 -0.10 -4.62 18.02
CA GLU A 193 -1.05 -5.08 19.04
C GLU A 193 -2.30 -5.68 18.39
N GLN A 194 -2.59 -6.95 18.67
CA GLN A 194 -3.71 -7.66 18.04
C GLN A 194 -5.07 -7.00 18.32
N GLU A 195 -5.21 -6.27 19.42
CA GLU A 195 -6.41 -5.50 19.77
C GLU A 195 -6.69 -4.37 18.78
N ARG A 196 -5.64 -3.78 18.18
CA ARG A 196 -5.77 -2.73 17.15
C ARG A 196 -6.15 -3.27 15.78
N ARG A 197 -6.11 -4.60 15.56
CA ARG A 197 -6.39 -5.21 14.26
C ARG A 197 -7.78 -4.83 13.72
N TYR A 198 -8.79 -4.76 14.58
CA TYR A 198 -10.17 -4.44 14.18
C TYR A 198 -10.58 -3.00 14.51
N ALA A 199 -9.67 -2.21 15.10
CA ALA A 199 -9.90 -0.80 15.34
C ALA A 199 -9.73 -0.01 14.04
N LEU A 200 -10.29 1.20 14.01
CA LEU A 200 -9.97 2.14 12.92
C LEU A 200 -8.48 2.50 13.00
N PRO A 201 -7.73 2.45 11.88
CA PRO A 201 -6.31 2.81 11.89
C PRO A 201 -6.07 4.25 12.36
N LEU A 202 -7.03 5.14 12.16
CA LEU A 202 -7.01 6.52 12.64
C LEU A 202 -8.27 6.84 13.41
N SER A 203 -8.14 7.71 14.41
CA SER A 203 -9.31 8.27 15.09
C SER A 203 -10.20 9.02 14.10
N ARG A 204 -11.51 8.99 14.32
CA ARG A 204 -12.50 9.68 13.47
C ARG A 204 -12.20 11.18 13.33
N GLN A 205 -11.66 11.79 14.37
CA GLN A 205 -11.25 13.20 14.36
C GLN A 205 -10.09 13.43 13.38
N ARG A 206 -8.99 12.67 13.52
CA ARG A 206 -7.82 12.79 12.63
C ARG A 206 -8.18 12.51 11.17
N LEU A 207 -8.98 11.47 10.92
CA LEU A 207 -9.47 11.19 9.58
C LEU A 207 -10.29 12.37 9.02
N GLY A 208 -11.13 12.99 9.85
CA GLY A 208 -11.89 14.17 9.46
C GLY A 208 -11.02 15.38 9.12
N GLU A 209 -9.92 15.58 9.84
CA GLU A 209 -8.92 16.64 9.59
C GLU A 209 -8.21 16.39 8.24
N ILE A 210 -7.79 15.16 7.96
CA ILE A 210 -7.18 14.76 6.69
C ILE A 210 -8.16 14.95 5.52
N GLU A 211 -9.41 14.52 5.67
CA GLU A 211 -10.44 14.71 4.65
C GLU A 211 -10.68 16.21 4.37
N ALA A 212 -10.67 17.07 5.39
CA ALA A 212 -10.81 18.51 5.24
C ALA A 212 -9.59 19.17 4.57
N LEU A 213 -8.38 18.66 4.83
CA LEU A 213 -7.15 19.08 4.19
C LEU A 213 -7.19 18.80 2.68
N VAL A 214 -7.67 17.63 2.30
CA VAL A 214 -7.81 17.21 0.88
C VAL A 214 -9.06 17.80 0.21
N GLY A 215 -9.94 18.46 0.96
CA GLY A 215 -11.15 19.09 0.44
C GLY A 215 -12.28 18.12 0.10
N LEU A 216 -12.31 16.94 0.74
CA LEU A 216 -13.42 15.99 0.64
C LEU A 216 -14.72 16.54 1.29
N LYS A 217 -14.59 17.34 2.36
CA LYS A 217 -15.71 17.98 3.05
C LYS A 217 -15.85 19.44 2.64
N ASN A 218 -16.65 19.68 1.60
CA ASN A 218 -17.35 20.94 1.37
C ASN A 218 -18.86 20.68 1.41
N THR A 219 -19.40 20.51 2.61
CA THR A 219 -20.83 20.73 2.87
C THR A 219 -20.91 21.57 4.13
N PRO A 220 -21.38 22.83 4.08
CA PRO A 220 -21.79 23.50 5.30
C PRO A 220 -22.95 22.68 5.86
N ALA A 221 -22.82 22.22 7.10
CA ALA A 221 -23.99 21.82 7.84
C ALA A 221 -24.89 23.06 7.92
N THR A 222 -25.94 23.10 7.11
CA THR A 222 -27.03 24.02 7.29
C THR A 222 -27.58 23.77 8.69
N ARG A 223 -27.16 24.60 9.64
CA ARG A 223 -27.95 24.92 10.82
C ARG A 223 -29.19 25.63 10.30
N SER A 224 -30.23 24.86 9.97
CA SER A 224 -31.58 25.39 9.94
C SER A 224 -32.01 25.65 11.38
N GLY A 225 -31.70 26.85 11.87
CA GLY A 225 -32.48 27.49 12.91
C GLY A 225 -33.70 28.15 12.26
N GLY A 226 -34.87 27.87 12.82
CA GLY A 226 -36.17 28.46 12.52
C GLY A 226 -37.20 27.57 13.21
N GLY A 227 -37.80 27.94 14.34
CA GLY A 227 -38.42 29.23 14.61
C GLY A 227 -39.84 29.16 14.06
N GLY A 228 -40.76 28.67 14.90
CA GLY A 228 -42.17 28.43 14.62
C GLY A 228 -42.78 27.62 15.75
#